data_AF-A0AAV3QI78-F1
#
_entry.id   AF-A0AAV3QI78-F1
#
_cell.length_a   1.000
_cell.length_b   1.000
_cell.length_c   1.000
_cell.angle_alpha   90.00
_cell.angle_beta   90.00
_cell.angle_gamma   90.00
#
_symmetry.space_group_name_H-M   'P 1'
#
loop_
_entity.id
_entity.type
_entity.pdbx_description
1 polymer ?
#
loop_
_entity_poly.entity_id
_entity_poly.type
_entity_poly.pdbx_seq_one_letter_code
_entity_poly.pdbx_strand_id
1 'polypeptide(L)'
;MTVVYAASKATLRRGLWKDLTTLSLLYKPWVLLGDFNAITSRAEHKGAAFFDPGSSADFNAFIATCELSDAGFIGSQYTRSCGLHYSRLDRVLCDSSFLSAFPVISVRHLVKTNSDHAPLLINIQSSTARVKCSFRFQNMWLKHPNFISVVTAAWNQEFYGDPFYTICCKLKALKFSLKEWNRDIFGNVTTKG
;
A
#
# COMPACT_ATOMS: atom_id res chain seq x y z
N MET A 1 3.56 -0.96 7.87
CA MET A 1 3.31 -2.12 6.97
C MET A 1 4.31 -3.19 7.33
N THR A 2 3.84 -4.42 7.54
CA THR A 2 4.67 -5.59 7.84
C THR A 2 4.47 -6.63 6.75
N VAL A 3 5.57 -7.13 6.17
CA VAL A 3 5.51 -8.23 5.20
C VAL A 3 5.75 -9.53 5.94
N VAL A 4 4.89 -10.53 5.73
CA VAL A 4 4.90 -11.81 6.45
C VAL A 4 5.32 -12.93 5.52
N TYR A 5 6.26 -13.75 5.98
CA TYR A 5 6.56 -15.06 5.42
C TYR A 5 6.68 -16.06 6.57
N ALA A 6 5.57 -16.71 6.89
CA ALA A 6 5.47 -17.61 8.04
C ALA A 6 5.96 -19.01 7.70
N ALA A 7 6.49 -19.74 8.69
CA ALA A 7 6.91 -21.12 8.49
C ALA A 7 5.76 -22.04 8.06
N SER A 8 6.03 -23.03 7.22
CA SER A 8 5.05 -24.03 6.78
C SER A 8 4.56 -24.96 7.90
N LYS A 9 5.39 -25.20 8.93
CA LYS A 9 5.03 -25.99 10.12
C LYS A 9 4.25 -25.14 11.14
N ALA A 10 3.07 -25.61 11.53
CA ALA A 10 2.18 -24.90 12.47
C ALA A 10 2.83 -24.56 13.80
N THR A 11 3.61 -25.49 14.37
CA THR A 11 4.29 -25.28 15.66
C THR A 11 5.28 -24.13 15.63
N LEU A 12 5.95 -23.90 14.49
CA LEU A 12 6.92 -22.81 14.32
C LEU A 12 6.23 -21.44 14.16
N ARG A 13 4.97 -21.40 13.71
CA ARG A 13 4.22 -20.14 13.54
C ARG A 13 3.76 -19.52 14.86
N ARG A 14 3.65 -20.29 15.94
CA ARG A 14 3.18 -19.78 17.24
C ARG A 14 4.06 -18.69 17.82
N GLY A 15 5.38 -18.78 17.63
CA GLY A 15 6.31 -17.71 18.01
C GLY A 15 6.02 -16.43 17.24
N LEU A 16 5.92 -16.53 15.92
CA LEU A 16 5.60 -15.42 15.04
C LEU A 16 4.28 -14.72 15.41
N TRP A 17 3.22 -15.49 15.74
CA TRP A 17 1.94 -14.90 16.18
C TRP A 17 2.07 -14.07 17.45
N LYS A 18 2.87 -14.52 18.42
CA LYS A 18 3.16 -13.77 19.65
C LYS A 18 3.95 -12.49 19.37
N ASP A 19 4.96 -12.58 18.51
CA ASP A 19 5.79 -11.44 18.13
C ASP A 19 4.95 -10.39 17.39
N LEU A 20 4.13 -10.82 16.41
CA LEU A 20 3.22 -9.94 15.68
C LEU A 20 2.16 -9.31 16.59
N THR A 21 1.66 -10.03 17.59
CA THR A 21 0.74 -9.46 18.61
C THR A 21 1.44 -8.39 19.45
N THR A 22 2.72 -8.56 19.76
CA THR A 22 3.49 -7.50 20.43
C THR A 22 3.65 -6.27 19.53
N LEU A 23 3.94 -6.50 18.24
CA LEU A 23 4.07 -5.41 17.26
C LEU A 23 2.77 -4.65 17.03
N SER A 24 1.61 -5.31 17.14
CA SER A 24 0.30 -4.69 16.95
C SER A 24 0.01 -3.59 17.98
N LEU A 25 0.65 -3.64 19.14
CA LEU A 25 0.55 -2.62 20.19
C LEU A 25 1.43 -1.38 19.89
N LEU A 26 2.49 -1.55 19.09
CA LEU A 26 3.48 -0.51 18.82
C LEU A 26 3.19 0.26 17.52
N TYR A 27 2.54 -0.38 16.56
CA TYR A 27 2.32 0.19 15.23
C TYR A 27 0.83 0.35 14.94
N LYS A 28 0.42 1.60 14.68
CA LYS A 28 -0.90 2.01 14.15
C LYS A 28 -0.71 3.22 13.22
N PRO A 29 -1.39 3.31 12.07
CA PRO A 29 -2.19 2.27 11.42
C PRO A 29 -1.34 1.09 10.94
N TRP A 30 -1.89 -0.13 11.00
CA TRP A 30 -1.15 -1.35 10.69
C TRP A 30 -1.81 -2.22 9.62
N VAL A 31 -0.96 -2.73 8.72
CA VAL A 31 -1.31 -3.69 7.67
C VAL A 31 -0.22 -4.75 7.61
N LEU A 32 -0.66 -6.00 7.53
CA LEU A 32 0.17 -7.17 7.26
C LEU A 32 -0.20 -7.75 5.90
N LEU A 33 0.81 -8.17 5.15
CA LEU A 33 0.60 -8.81 3.86
C LEU A 33 1.67 -9.87 3.59
N GLY A 34 1.29 -10.96 2.94
CA GLY A 34 2.21 -12.01 2.52
C GLY A 34 1.69 -13.42 2.81
N ASP A 35 2.62 -14.38 2.86
CA ASP A 35 2.34 -15.80 3.06
C ASP A 35 2.29 -16.12 4.55
N PHE A 36 1.10 -16.39 5.06
CA PHE A 36 0.89 -16.78 6.45
C PHE A 36 1.03 -18.28 6.68
N ASN A 37 1.14 -19.08 5.61
CA ASN A 37 1.14 -20.54 5.65
C ASN A 37 0.00 -21.13 6.52
N ALA A 38 -1.11 -20.39 6.65
CA ALA A 38 -2.23 -20.69 7.51
C ALA A 38 -3.55 -20.30 6.84
N ILE A 39 -4.58 -21.08 7.16
CA ILE A 39 -5.95 -20.89 6.69
C ILE A 39 -6.86 -20.64 7.90
N THR A 40 -7.91 -19.85 7.73
CA THR A 40 -8.87 -19.52 8.80
C THR A 40 -9.97 -20.55 8.95
N SER A 41 -10.25 -21.32 7.90
CA SER A 41 -11.31 -22.32 7.87
C SER A 41 -11.07 -23.43 6.84
N ARG A 42 -11.84 -24.52 6.94
CA ARG A 42 -11.85 -25.62 5.97
C ARG A 42 -12.20 -25.15 4.55
N ALA A 43 -12.99 -24.08 4.40
CA ALA A 43 -13.41 -23.56 3.09
C ALA A 43 -12.24 -22.98 2.28
N GLU A 44 -11.16 -22.56 2.95
CA GLU A 44 -9.94 -22.05 2.32
C GLU A 44 -8.99 -23.17 1.87
N HIS A 45 -9.40 -24.44 1.98
CA HIS A 45 -8.63 -25.62 1.62
C HIS A 45 -9.45 -26.57 0.75
N LYS A 46 -8.84 -27.07 -0.33
CA LYS A 46 -9.43 -28.10 -1.21
C LYS A 46 -8.40 -29.17 -1.54
N GLY A 47 -8.82 -30.43 -1.48
CA GLY A 47 -8.00 -31.60 -1.77
C GLY A 47 -7.95 -32.59 -0.61
N ALA A 48 -7.21 -33.68 -0.80
CA ALA A 48 -7.07 -34.76 0.18
C ALA A 48 -6.06 -34.45 1.31
N ALA A 49 -5.38 -33.30 1.26
CA ALA A 49 -4.44 -32.92 2.30
C ALA A 49 -5.15 -32.71 3.65
N PHE A 50 -4.41 -33.02 4.73
CA PHE A 50 -4.90 -32.91 6.09
C PHE A 50 -5.19 -31.45 6.43
N PHE A 51 -6.38 -31.21 6.97
CA PHE A 51 -6.72 -29.93 7.59
C PHE A 51 -6.49 -30.02 9.08
N ASP A 52 -5.65 -29.12 9.58
CA ASP A 52 -5.33 -28.97 10.99
C ASP A 52 -6.19 -27.86 11.61
N PRO A 53 -7.28 -28.19 12.33
CA PRO A 53 -8.13 -27.18 12.97
C PRO A 53 -7.39 -26.41 14.06
N GLY A 54 -6.38 -27.01 14.70
CA GLY A 54 -5.58 -26.37 15.73
C GLY A 54 -4.75 -25.23 15.17
N SER A 55 -4.12 -25.45 14.00
CA SER A 55 -3.41 -24.36 13.31
C SER A 55 -4.34 -23.23 12.88
N SER A 56 -5.57 -23.53 12.44
CA SER A 56 -6.55 -22.49 12.11
C SER A 56 -7.01 -21.73 13.34
N ALA A 57 -7.22 -22.42 14.46
CA ALA A 57 -7.57 -21.80 15.74
C ALA A 57 -6.48 -20.85 16.24
N ASP A 58 -5.21 -21.27 16.20
CA ASP A 58 -4.06 -20.42 16.57
C ASP A 58 -4.01 -19.15 15.71
N PHE A 59 -4.23 -19.27 14.40
CA PHE A 59 -4.22 -18.14 13.48
C PHE A 59 -5.42 -17.20 13.67
N ASN A 60 -6.62 -17.75 13.86
CA ASN A 60 -7.83 -16.97 14.15
C ASN A 60 -7.73 -16.23 15.49
N ALA A 61 -7.13 -16.86 16.51
CA ALA A 61 -6.86 -16.22 17.79
C ALA A 61 -5.92 -15.02 17.65
N PHE A 62 -4.86 -15.15 16.86
CA PHE A 62 -3.97 -14.03 16.52
C PHE A 62 -4.73 -12.89 15.83
N ILE A 63 -5.51 -13.19 14.79
CA ILE A 63 -6.32 -12.20 14.05
C ILE A 63 -7.26 -11.46 15.00
N ALA A 64 -8.00 -12.21 15.83
CA ALA A 64 -8.95 -11.66 16.78
C ALA A 64 -8.27 -10.80 17.85
N THR A 65 -7.16 -11.26 18.42
CA THR A 65 -6.41 -10.54 19.47
C THR A 65 -5.88 -9.21 18.95
N CYS A 66 -5.46 -9.15 17.68
CA CYS A 66 -4.94 -7.93 17.07
C CYS A 66 -6.03 -7.05 16.43
N GLU A 67 -7.31 -7.43 16.54
CA GLU A 67 -8.46 -6.79 15.89
C GLU A 67 -8.26 -6.58 14.38
N LEU A 68 -7.68 -7.58 13.72
CA LEU A 68 -7.37 -7.54 12.30
C LEU A 68 -8.57 -7.99 11.47
N SER A 69 -8.79 -7.29 10.37
CA SER A 69 -9.77 -7.62 9.35
C SER A 69 -9.07 -8.08 8.07
N ASP A 70 -9.58 -9.16 7.46
CA ASP A 70 -9.13 -9.60 6.13
C ASP A 70 -9.63 -8.58 5.09
N ALA A 71 -8.72 -8.08 4.25
CA ALA A 71 -9.07 -7.10 3.21
C ALA A 71 -9.91 -7.71 2.06
N GLY A 72 -10.19 -9.01 2.11
CA GLY A 72 -10.89 -9.73 1.05
C GLY A 72 -10.02 -9.90 -0.18
N PHE A 73 -10.62 -10.36 -1.28
CA PHE A 73 -9.92 -10.55 -2.54
C PHE A 73 -10.88 -10.64 -3.74
N ILE A 74 -10.32 -10.44 -4.93
CA ILE A 74 -10.95 -10.66 -6.24
C ILE A 74 -10.16 -11.73 -7.00
N GLY A 75 -10.85 -12.70 -7.58
CA GLY A 75 -10.24 -13.77 -8.39
C GLY A 75 -10.33 -15.14 -7.72
N SER A 76 -9.32 -15.99 -7.97
CA SER A 76 -9.26 -17.36 -7.44
C SER A 76 -9.39 -17.38 -5.91
N GLN A 77 -10.16 -18.32 -5.35
CA GLN A 77 -10.24 -18.51 -3.89
C GLN A 77 -8.90 -18.94 -3.28
N TYR A 78 -8.07 -19.66 -4.04
CA TYR A 78 -6.83 -20.24 -3.58
C TYR A 78 -5.64 -19.46 -4.12
N THR A 79 -4.66 -19.21 -3.25
CA THR A 79 -3.40 -18.54 -3.62
C THR A 79 -2.29 -19.54 -3.84
N ARG A 80 -2.37 -20.75 -3.28
CA ARG A 80 -1.41 -21.82 -3.52
C ARG A 80 -2.07 -23.03 -4.15
N SER A 81 -1.41 -23.63 -5.13
CA SER A 81 -1.83 -24.88 -5.76
C SER A 81 -0.62 -25.78 -6.08
N CYS A 82 -0.60 -26.97 -5.48
CA CYS A 82 0.41 -28.00 -5.71
C CYS A 82 -0.29 -29.35 -5.91
N GLY A 83 -0.25 -29.87 -7.14
CA GLY A 83 -1.04 -31.04 -7.54
C GLY A 83 -2.54 -30.81 -7.34
N LEU A 84 -3.20 -31.71 -6.60
CA LEU A 84 -4.63 -31.63 -6.27
C LEU A 84 -4.92 -30.89 -4.95
N HIS A 85 -3.91 -30.25 -4.37
CA HIS A 85 -4.04 -29.49 -3.12
C HIS A 85 -4.04 -27.99 -3.40
N TYR A 86 -5.11 -27.32 -2.97
CA TYR A 86 -5.33 -25.89 -3.10
C TYR A 86 -5.56 -25.28 -1.72
N SER A 87 -4.90 -24.15 -1.43
CA SER A 87 -5.04 -23.43 -0.16
C SER A 87 -4.95 -21.92 -0.37
N ARG A 88 -5.64 -21.13 0.48
CA ARG A 88 -5.45 -19.67 0.56
C ARG A 88 -4.48 -19.32 1.68
N LEU A 89 -3.19 -19.17 1.35
CA LEU A 89 -2.12 -18.92 2.32
C LEU A 89 -1.69 -17.45 2.34
N ASP A 90 -1.82 -16.78 1.20
CA ASP A 90 -1.44 -15.39 1.02
C ASP A 90 -2.66 -14.49 1.25
N ARG A 91 -2.52 -13.47 2.10
CA ARG A 91 -3.61 -12.51 2.37
C ARG A 91 -3.10 -11.16 2.83
N VAL A 92 -4.02 -10.20 2.95
CA VAL A 92 -3.80 -8.89 3.54
C VAL A 92 -4.71 -8.73 4.75
N LEU A 93 -4.13 -8.41 5.90
CA LEU A 93 -4.82 -8.19 7.16
C LEU A 93 -4.58 -6.75 7.62
N CYS A 94 -5.64 -6.02 7.97
CA CYS A 94 -5.58 -4.61 8.33
C CYS A 94 -6.27 -4.37 9.67
N ASP A 95 -5.74 -3.44 10.46
CA ASP A 95 -6.50 -2.94 11.61
C ASP A 95 -7.48 -1.82 11.22
N SER A 96 -8.35 -1.46 12.15
CA SER A 96 -9.38 -0.42 11.97
C SER A 96 -8.78 0.96 11.66
N SER A 97 -7.64 1.30 12.26
CA SER A 97 -6.94 2.56 12.00
C SER A 97 -6.43 2.63 10.56
N PHE A 98 -5.95 1.52 10.02
CA PHE A 98 -5.50 1.40 8.63
C PHE A 98 -6.66 1.53 7.66
N LEU A 99 -7.77 0.84 7.91
CA LEU A 99 -8.97 0.95 7.08
C LEU A 99 -9.55 2.37 7.09
N SER A 100 -9.43 3.11 8.20
CA SER A 100 -9.82 4.52 8.28
C SER A 100 -8.91 5.43 7.44
N ALA A 101 -7.59 5.22 7.50
CA ALA A 101 -6.62 6.02 6.74
C ALA A 101 -6.63 5.70 5.22
N PHE A 102 -6.96 4.46 4.87
CA PHE A 102 -6.95 3.92 3.52
C PHE A 102 -8.26 3.17 3.22
N PRO A 103 -9.38 3.90 3.02
CA PRO A 103 -10.70 3.31 2.89
C PRO A 103 -10.88 2.50 1.60
N VAL A 104 -10.04 2.75 0.59
CA VAL A 104 -10.05 2.00 -0.67
C VAL A 104 -8.85 1.06 -0.67
N ILE A 105 -9.10 -0.17 -0.24
CA ILE A 105 -8.18 -1.30 -0.38
C ILE A 105 -8.81 -2.37 -1.27
N SER A 106 -8.03 -2.91 -2.20
CA SER A 106 -8.44 -4.06 -3.00
C SER A 106 -7.28 -5.01 -3.22
N VAL A 107 -7.54 -6.30 -3.06
CA VAL A 107 -6.58 -7.38 -3.33
C VAL A 107 -7.08 -8.19 -4.51
N ARG A 108 -6.22 -8.46 -5.49
CA ARG A 108 -6.52 -9.35 -6.62
C ARG A 108 -5.52 -10.49 -6.67
N HIS A 109 -6.02 -11.71 -6.73
CA HIS A 109 -5.19 -12.90 -6.96
C HIS A 109 -4.92 -12.99 -8.46
N LEU A 110 -3.67 -12.84 -8.85
CA LEU A 110 -3.25 -12.93 -10.25
C LEU A 110 -3.14 -14.38 -10.71
N VAL A 111 -3.13 -14.57 -12.03
CA VAL A 111 -2.97 -15.91 -12.62
C VAL A 111 -1.58 -16.44 -12.27
N LYS A 112 -1.56 -17.68 -11.78
CA LYS A 112 -0.33 -18.44 -11.51
C LYS A 112 0.37 -18.77 -12.82
N THR A 113 1.68 -18.51 -12.88
CA THR A 113 2.51 -18.89 -14.04
C THR A 113 3.45 -20.03 -13.68
N ASN A 114 4.56 -19.74 -13.00
CA ASN A 114 5.66 -20.68 -12.76
C ASN A 114 5.89 -21.04 -11.28
N SER A 115 5.16 -20.42 -10.35
CA SER A 115 5.21 -20.74 -8.90
C SER A 115 4.02 -21.63 -8.52
N ASP A 116 4.08 -22.33 -7.38
CA ASP A 116 2.89 -22.91 -6.76
C ASP A 116 2.01 -21.84 -6.08
N HIS A 117 2.54 -20.63 -5.86
CA HIS A 117 1.80 -19.46 -5.38
C HIS A 117 1.35 -18.53 -6.52
N ALA A 118 0.17 -17.95 -6.35
CA ALA A 118 -0.44 -16.92 -7.17
C ALA A 118 -0.03 -15.54 -6.63
N PRO A 119 0.52 -14.64 -7.46
CA PRO A 119 0.88 -13.30 -7.00
C PRO A 119 -0.34 -12.49 -6.54
N LEU A 120 -0.16 -11.66 -5.52
CA LEU A 120 -1.18 -10.71 -5.06
C LEU A 120 -0.92 -9.32 -5.65
N LEU A 121 -1.91 -8.75 -6.35
CA LEU A 121 -1.94 -7.33 -6.71
C LEU A 121 -2.74 -6.58 -5.65
N ILE A 122 -2.07 -5.71 -4.91
CA ILE A 122 -2.67 -4.94 -3.80
C ILE A 122 -2.71 -3.48 -4.22
N ASN A 123 -3.91 -2.88 -4.20
CA ASN A 123 -4.12 -1.45 -4.41
C ASN A 123 -4.62 -0.83 -3.12
N ILE A 124 -3.94 0.22 -2.66
CA ILE A 124 -4.23 0.93 -1.41
C ILE A 124 -4.26 2.41 -1.76
N GLN A 125 -5.40 3.07 -1.54
CA GLN A 125 -5.54 4.50 -1.77
C GLN A 125 -5.87 5.20 -0.45
N SER A 126 -5.12 6.26 -0.16
CA SER A 126 -5.38 7.09 1.01
C SER A 126 -6.61 7.97 0.78
N SER A 127 -7.38 8.20 1.83
CA SER A 127 -8.42 9.24 1.87
C SER A 127 -7.86 10.64 1.54
N THR A 128 -6.56 10.85 1.75
CA THR A 128 -5.85 12.12 1.51
C THR A 128 -5.13 12.20 0.17
N ALA A 129 -5.43 11.33 -0.79
CA ALA A 129 -4.75 11.33 -2.09
C ALA A 129 -5.02 12.62 -2.89
N ARG A 130 -4.32 13.71 -2.54
CA ARG A 130 -3.76 14.63 -3.52
C ARG A 130 -2.92 13.73 -4.42
N VAL A 131 -3.47 13.38 -5.57
CA VAL A 131 -2.74 12.79 -6.68
C VAL A 131 -1.39 13.49 -6.73
N LYS A 132 -0.29 12.75 -6.55
CA LYS A 132 1.04 13.29 -6.80
C LYS A 132 1.13 13.54 -8.30
N CYS A 133 0.56 14.63 -8.77
CA CYS A 133 0.79 15.11 -10.12
C CYS A 133 2.27 15.50 -10.19
N SER A 134 3.02 14.74 -11.00
CA SER A 134 4.32 15.17 -11.50
C SER A 134 4.18 16.62 -11.94
N PHE A 135 5.08 17.50 -11.49
CA PHE A 135 5.07 18.87 -11.98
C PHE A 135 5.32 18.83 -13.49
N ARG A 136 4.39 19.38 -14.26
CA ARG A 136 4.51 19.56 -15.70
C ARG A 136 4.42 21.04 -15.97
N PHE A 137 5.38 21.54 -16.74
CA PHE A 137 5.29 22.89 -17.28
C PHE A 137 4.09 22.94 -18.23
N GLN A 138 3.23 23.95 -18.10
CA GLN A 138 2.06 24.11 -18.95
C GLN A 138 2.28 25.26 -19.92
N ASN A 139 2.15 24.99 -21.22
CA ASN A 139 2.35 26.01 -22.26
C ASN A 139 1.41 27.22 -22.12
N MET A 140 0.25 27.05 -21.49
CA MET A 140 -0.67 28.16 -21.21
C MET A 140 -0.06 29.22 -20.28
N TRP A 141 0.89 28.84 -19.41
CA TRP A 141 1.54 29.77 -18.50
C TRP A 141 2.29 30.86 -19.27
N LEU A 142 2.95 30.51 -20.37
CA LEU A 142 3.67 31.46 -21.22
C LEU A 142 2.77 32.57 -21.80
N LYS A 143 1.46 32.32 -21.87
CA LYS A 143 0.48 33.27 -22.40
C LYS A 143 -0.12 34.18 -21.33
N HIS A 144 0.13 33.90 -20.05
CA HIS A 144 -0.44 34.70 -18.97
C HIS A 144 0.46 35.92 -18.67
N PRO A 145 -0.09 37.15 -18.58
CA PRO A 145 0.69 38.36 -18.37
C PRO A 145 1.62 38.30 -17.14
N ASN A 146 1.15 37.69 -16.05
CA ASN A 146 1.90 37.60 -14.79
C ASN A 146 2.90 36.43 -14.71
N PHE A 147 3.11 35.65 -15.78
CA PHE A 147 3.99 34.49 -15.70
C PHE A 147 5.44 34.87 -15.37
N ILE A 148 5.99 35.86 -16.09
CA ILE A 148 7.36 36.31 -15.87
C ILE A 148 7.54 36.89 -14.47
N SER A 149 6.57 37.64 -13.95
CA SER A 149 6.66 38.20 -12.60
C SER A 149 6.69 37.11 -11.52
N VAL A 150 5.90 36.04 -11.67
CA VAL A 150 5.90 34.88 -10.76
C VAL A 150 7.24 34.15 -10.78
N VAL A 151 7.79 33.90 -11.98
CA VAL A 151 9.10 33.25 -12.13
C VAL A 151 10.20 34.09 -11.50
N THR A 152 10.25 35.39 -11.80
CA THR A 152 11.26 36.32 -11.26
C THR A 152 11.19 36.42 -9.74
N ALA A 153 10.00 36.53 -9.17
CA ALA A 153 9.81 36.58 -7.72
C ALA A 153 10.31 35.30 -7.03
N ALA A 154 10.01 34.12 -7.61
CA ALA A 154 10.50 32.85 -7.07
C ALA A 154 12.02 32.67 -7.26
N TRP A 155 12.58 33.14 -8.38
CA TRP A 155 13.99 32.98 -8.70
C TRP A 155 14.90 33.91 -7.89
N ASN A 156 14.40 35.09 -7.51
CA ASN A 156 15.13 36.06 -6.71
C ASN A 156 15.12 35.77 -5.21
N GLN A 157 14.50 34.67 -4.77
CA GLN A 157 14.65 34.21 -3.39
C GLN A 157 16.11 33.87 -3.09
N GLU A 158 16.58 34.33 -1.93
CA GLU A 158 17.94 34.10 -1.46
C GLU A 158 18.05 32.73 -0.77
N PHE A 159 19.07 31.97 -1.15
CA PHE A 159 19.44 30.72 -0.52
C PHE A 159 20.95 30.71 -0.32
N TYR A 160 21.41 30.24 0.84
CA TYR A 160 22.82 30.19 1.19
C TYR A 160 23.30 28.73 1.22
N GLY A 161 24.47 28.49 0.64
CA GLY A 161 25.08 27.16 0.51
C GLY A 161 25.97 27.07 -0.72
N ASP A 162 26.39 25.87 -1.08
CA ASP A 162 27.14 25.68 -2.33
C ASP A 162 26.25 26.01 -3.56
N PRO A 163 26.86 26.29 -4.73
CA PRO A 163 26.11 26.65 -5.94
C PRO A 163 25.09 25.60 -6.38
N PHE A 164 25.39 24.30 -6.24
CA PHE A 164 24.47 23.22 -6.62
C PHE A 164 23.29 23.15 -5.67
N TYR A 165 23.53 23.30 -4.36
CA TYR A 165 22.47 23.41 -3.36
C TYR A 165 21.57 24.61 -3.62
N THR A 166 22.16 25.78 -3.89
CA THR A 166 21.43 27.02 -4.18
C THR A 166 20.52 26.87 -5.39
N ILE A 167 21.02 26.29 -6.49
CA ILE A 167 20.22 26.00 -7.69
C ILE A 167 19.08 25.03 -7.37
N CYS A 168 19.34 23.95 -6.61
CA CYS A 168 18.31 22.99 -6.22
C CYS A 168 17.20 23.64 -5.40
N CYS A 169 17.54 24.54 -4.48
CA CYS A 169 16.58 25.30 -3.69
C CYS A 169 15.75 26.25 -4.55
N LYS A 170 16.39 27.00 -5.46
CA LYS A 170 15.68 27.88 -6.41
C LYS A 170 14.70 27.12 -7.30
N LEU A 171 15.10 25.95 -7.82
CA LEU A 171 14.21 25.10 -8.63
C LEU A 171 13.04 24.55 -7.82
N LYS A 172 13.26 24.17 -6.55
CA LYS A 172 12.18 23.73 -5.65
C LYS A 172 11.21 24.87 -5.34
N ALA A 173 11.72 26.07 -5.05
CA ALA A 173 10.91 27.26 -4.79
C ALA A 173 10.07 27.63 -6.03
N LEU A 174 10.70 27.69 -7.20
CA LEU A 174 10.02 27.96 -8.47
C LEU A 174 8.90 26.94 -8.73
N LYS A 175 9.16 25.65 -8.55
CA LYS A 175 8.16 24.59 -8.70
C LYS A 175 6.98 24.79 -7.74
N PHE A 176 7.24 25.19 -6.51
CA PHE A 176 6.20 25.43 -5.52
C PHE A 176 5.35 26.66 -5.90
N SER A 177 5.98 27.79 -6.18
CA SER A 177 5.30 29.02 -6.60
C SER A 177 4.45 28.83 -7.85
N LEU A 178 4.95 28.10 -8.85
CA LEU A 178 4.17 27.80 -10.06
C LEU A 178 2.98 26.87 -9.80
N LYS A 179 3.10 25.92 -8.86
CA LYS A 179 1.97 25.05 -8.47
C LYS A 179 0.87 25.82 -7.76
N GLU A 180 1.24 26.71 -6.84
CA GLU A 180 0.29 27.56 -6.13
C GLU A 180 -0.38 28.54 -7.08
N TRP A 181 0.41 29.25 -7.87
CA TRP A 181 -0.10 30.18 -8.87
C TRP A 181 -1.01 29.49 -9.91
N ASN A 182 -0.65 28.29 -10.37
CA ASN A 182 -1.52 27.53 -11.28
C ASN A 182 -2.87 27.17 -10.62
N ARG A 183 -2.85 26.74 -9.36
CA ARG A 183 -4.08 26.43 -8.60
C ARG A 183 -4.95 27.67 -8.46
N ASP A 184 -4.36 28.81 -8.15
CA ASP A 184 -5.09 30.03 -7.81
C ASP A 184 -5.64 30.73 -9.07
N ILE A 185 -4.95 30.65 -10.21
CA ILE A 185 -5.36 31.30 -11.46
C ILE A 185 -6.15 30.38 -12.40
N PHE A 186 -5.76 29.12 -12.53
CA PHE A 186 -6.35 28.20 -13.53
C PHE A 186 -7.16 27.05 -12.91
N GLY A 187 -7.09 26.85 -11.58
CA GLY A 187 -7.79 25.76 -10.90
C GLY A 187 -7.24 24.37 -11.26
N ASN A 188 -8.10 23.35 -11.18
CA ASN A 188 -7.73 21.95 -11.41
C ASN A 188 -7.79 21.62 -12.91
N VAL A 189 -6.71 21.92 -13.64
CA VAL A 189 -6.64 21.75 -15.11
C VAL A 189 -6.48 20.28 -15.54
N THR A 190 -6.47 19.33 -14.60
CA THR A 190 -6.34 17.87 -14.86
C THR A 190 -7.66 17.12 -15.00
N THR A 191 -8.81 17.80 -15.04
CA THR A 191 -10.08 17.18 -15.46
C THR A 191 -10.36 17.47 -16.92
N LYS A 192 -10.22 16.42 -17.75
CA LYS A 192 -10.55 16.24 -19.17
C LYS A 192 -9.35 16.21 -20.12
N GLY A 193 -9.19 15.04 -20.71
CA GLY A 193 -8.28 14.63 -21.78
C GLY A 193 -8.51 13.15 -22.00
#